data_AF-X1RI32-F1
#
_entry.id   AF-X1RI32-F1
#
_cell.length_a   1.000
_cell.length_b   1.000
_cell.length_c   1.000
_cell.angle_alpha   90.00
_cell.angle_beta   90.00
_cell.angle_gamma   90.00
#
_symmetry.space_group_name_H-M   'P 1'
#
loop_
_entity.id
_entity.type
_entity.pdbx_description
1 polymer ?
#
loop_
_entity_poly.entity_id
_entity_poly.type
_entity_poly.pdbx_seq_one_letter_code
_entity_poly.pdbx_strand_id
1 'polypeptide(L)' 'GEILSDLKQSRAMSRLLQGEVGSGKTVIATLALLIAVANGHQGSLMAPTEVLAEQHFNNIYNYIISLE' A
#
# COMPACT_ATOMS: atom_id res chain seq x y z
N GLY A 1 -9.68 -2.43 10.52
CA GLY A 1 -9.95 -2.07 9.12
C GLY A 1 -9.96 -3.33 8.27
N GLU A 2 -10.79 -3.38 7.23
CA GLU A 2 -11.03 -4.59 6.44
C GLU A 2 -9.75 -5.22 5.86
N ILE A 3 -8.84 -4.40 5.32
CA ILE A 3 -7.57 -4.88 4.75
C ILE A 3 -6.70 -5.59 5.80
N LEU A 4 -6.58 -5.03 7.01
CA LEU A 4 -5.81 -5.67 8.08
C LEU A 4 -6.43 -7.01 8.50
N SER A 5 -7.76 -7.10 8.52
CA SER A 5 -8.46 -8.35 8.81
C SER A 5 -8.24 -9.39 7.72
N ASP A 6 -8.21 -8.98 6.45
CA ASP A 6 -7.98 -9.86 5.29
C ASP A 6 -6.53 -10.37 5.26
N LEU A 7 -5.55 -9.49 5.50
CA LEU A 7 -4.11 -9.85 5.55
C LEU A 7 -3.78 -10.88 6.63
N LYS A 8 -4.59 -10.99 7.70
CA LYS A 8 -4.41 -11.97 8.78
C LYS A 8 -4.99 -13.34 8.46
N GLN A 9 -5.75 -13.49 7.38
CA GLN A 9 -6.35 -14.78 7.03
C GLN A 9 -5.29 -15.71 6.43
N SER A 10 -5.51 -17.02 6.58
CA SER A 10 -4.65 -18.04 5.98
C SER A 10 -4.76 -18.10 4.45
N ARG A 11 -5.81 -17.53 3.87
CA ARG A 11 -6.01 -17.41 2.41
C ARG A 11 -5.44 -16.10 1.89
N ALA A 12 -4.96 -16.11 0.65
CA ALA A 12 -4.47 -14.90 -0.01
C ALA A 12 -5.60 -13.84 -0.14
N MET A 13 -5.29 -12.60 0.23
CA MET A 13 -6.18 -11.46 0.04
C MET A 13 -6.30 -11.13 -1.45
N SER A 14 -7.53 -11.10 -1.97
CA SER A 14 -7.85 -10.58 -3.31
C SER A 14 -8.96 -9.54 -3.16
N ARG A 15 -8.57 -8.26 -3.19
CA ARG A 15 -9.46 -7.16 -2.85
C ARG A 15 -9.29 -5.99 -3.80
N LEU A 16 -10.41 -5.41 -4.23
CA LEU A 16 -10.45 -4.16 -4.96
C LEU A 16 -10.69 -3.00 -3.99
N LEU A 17 -9.72 -2.10 -3.86
CA LEU A 17 -9.88 -0.86 -3.10
C LEU A 17 -10.40 0.24 -4.02
N GLN A 18 -11.70 0.53 -3.94
CA GLN A 18 -12.34 1.60 -4.72
C GLN A 18 -12.43 2.91 -3.94
N GLY A 19 -12.43 4.02 -4.67
CA GLY A 19 -12.60 5.37 -4.13
C GLY A 19 -12.26 6.41 -5.18
N GLU A 20 -12.71 7.64 -4.99
CA GLU A 20 -12.44 8.76 -5.91
C GLU A 20 -10.95 9.17 -5.92
N VAL A 21 -10.53 9.90 -6.94
CA VAL A 21 -9.16 10.47 -6.98
C VAL A 21 -8.98 11.37 -5.74
N GLY A 22 -7.86 11.21 -5.04
CA GLY A 22 -7.60 11.93 -3.78
C GLY A 22 -8.17 11.28 -2.51
N SER A 23 -8.93 10.19 -2.60
CA SER A 23 -9.54 9.51 -1.43
C SER A 23 -8.55 8.74 -0.53
N GLY A 24 -7.23 8.95 -0.65
CA GLY A 24 -6.23 8.29 0.20
C GLY A 24 -5.93 6.83 -0.10
N LYS A 25 -6.31 6.29 -1.27
CA LYS A 25 -6.05 4.86 -1.63
C LYS A 25 -4.56 4.48 -1.52
N THR A 26 -3.67 5.38 -1.91
CA THR A 26 -2.22 5.17 -1.82
C THR A 26 -1.78 4.99 -0.37
N VAL A 27 -2.29 5.79 0.57
CA VAL A 27 -1.97 5.66 2.01
C VAL A 27 -2.37 4.28 2.54
N ILE A 28 -3.55 3.81 2.16
CA ILE A 28 -4.04 2.48 2.55
C ILE A 28 -3.16 1.36 1.96
N ALA A 29 -2.74 1.48 0.70
CA ALA A 29 -1.82 0.53 0.08
C ALA A 29 -0.44 0.55 0.76
N THR A 30 0.09 1.73 1.10
CA THR A 30 1.34 1.88 1.84
C THR A 30 1.27 1.22 3.21
N LEU A 31 0.18 1.41 3.95
CA LEU A 31 -0.05 0.74 5.24
C LEU A 31 -0.03 -0.78 5.08
N ALA A 32 -0.66 -1.33 4.05
CA ALA A 32 -0.64 -2.77 3.78
C ALA A 32 0.79 -3.29 3.50
N LEU A 33 1.58 -2.54 2.73
CA LEU A 33 3.00 -2.85 2.48
C LEU A 33 3.83 -2.81 3.77
N LEU A 34 3.66 -1.77 4.58
CA LEU A 34 4.36 -1.62 5.86
C LEU A 34 4.02 -2.75 6.83
N ILE A 35 2.75 -3.18 6.89
CA ILE A 35 2.35 -4.34 7.70
C ILE A 35 3.07 -5.60 7.21
N ALA A 36 3.17 -5.84 5.91
CA ALA A 36 3.89 -7.01 5.38
C ALA A 36 5.38 -6.97 5.77
N VAL A 37 6.03 -5.81 5.60
CA VAL A 37 7.44 -5.59 5.97
C VAL A 37 7.66 -5.75 7.47
N ALA A 38 6.79 -5.20 8.31
CA ALA A 38 6.86 -5.33 9.76
C ALA A 38 6.72 -6.79 10.25
N ASN A 39 6.10 -7.66 9.45
CA ASN A 39 6.00 -9.09 9.71
C ASN A 39 7.12 -9.90 9.02
N GLY A 40 8.20 -9.27 8.56
CA GLY A 40 9.36 -9.95 7.97
C GLY A 40 9.17 -10.41 6.52
N HIS A 41 8.15 -9.91 5.82
CA HIS A 41 7.89 -10.23 4.42
C HIS A 41 8.28 -9.07 3.50
N GLN A 42 8.24 -9.30 2.19
CA GLN A 42 8.44 -8.25 1.18
C GLN A 42 7.10 -7.83 0.57
N GLY A 43 7.00 -6.54 0.25
CA GLY A 43 5.86 -5.98 -0.48
C GLY A 43 6.31 -5.43 -1.83
N SER A 44 5.44 -5.55 -2.83
CA SER A 44 5.64 -4.92 -4.15
C SER A 44 4.43 -4.07 -4.50
N LEU A 45 4.69 -2.91 -5.11
CA LEU A 45 3.67 -2.04 -5.67
C LEU A 45 3.84 -2.00 -7.19
N MET A 46 2.78 -2.32 -7.91
CA MET A 46 2.77 -2.28 -9.37
C MET A 46 1.96 -1.08 -9.85
N ALA A 47 2.47 -0.40 -10.88
CA ALA A 47 1.80 0.69 -11.57
C ALA A 47 1.86 0.44 -13.07
N PRO A 48 0.86 0.87 -13.86
CA PRO A 48 0.78 0.53 -15.28
C PRO A 48 1.70 1.36 -16.18
N THR A 49 2.27 2.45 -15.66
CA THR A 49 3.20 3.33 -16.38
C THR A 49 4.32 3.80 -15.47
N GLU A 50 5.47 4.14 -16.05
CA GLU A 50 6.63 4.68 -15.34
C GLU A 50 6.28 5.94 -14.54
N VAL A 51 5.55 6.88 -15.15
CA VAL A 51 5.13 8.13 -14.51
C VAL A 51 4.30 7.86 -13.25
N LEU A 52 3.38 6.89 -13.27
CA LEU A 52 2.61 6.54 -12.08
C LEU A 52 3.47 5.81 -11.03
N ALA A 53 4.43 4.99 -11.45
CA ALA A 53 5.35 4.34 -10.54
C ALA A 53 6.20 5.37 -9.78
N GLU A 54 6.75 6.36 -10.48
CA GLU A 54 7.53 7.46 -9.90
C GLU A 54 6.67 8.30 -8.94
N GLN A 55 5.44 8.63 -9.32
CA GLN A 55 4.51 9.34 -8.44
C GLN A 55 4.20 8.56 -7.16
N HIS A 56 3.95 7.25 -7.27
CA HIS A 56 3.73 6.42 -6.09
C HIS A 56 4.97 6.34 -5.20
N PHE A 57 6.16 6.18 -5.79
CA PHE A 57 7.41 6.16 -5.06
C PHE A 57 7.62 7.46 -4.25
N ASN A 58 7.50 8.62 -4.89
CA ASN A 58 7.67 9.92 -4.25
C ASN A 58 6.69 10.12 -3.09
N ASN A 59 5.42 9.77 -3.29
CA ASN A 59 4.41 9.86 -2.24
C ASN A 59 4.73 8.96 -1.04
N ILE A 60 5.12 7.70 -1.30
CA ILE A 60 5.45 6.72 -0.27
C ILE A 60 6.70 7.14 0.50
N TYR A 61 7.73 7.59 -0.21
CA TYR A 61 8.97 8.08 0.37
C TYR A 61 8.72 9.24 1.33
N ASN A 62 7.90 10.21 0.92
CA ASN A 62 7.52 11.34 1.76
C ASN A 62 6.74 10.89 3.01
N TYR A 63 5.82 9.93 2.89
CA TYR A 63 5.11 9.37 4.05
C TYR A 63 6.08 8.71 5.03
N ILE A 64 7.06 7.95 4.54
CA ILE A 64 7.98 7.21 5.41
C ILE A 64 8.93 8.16 6.14
N ILE A 65 9.51 9.14 5.46
CA ILE A 65 10.41 10.11 6.11
C ILE A 65 9.69 10.96 7.15
N SER A 66 8.41 11.30 6.92
CA SER A 66 7.62 12.05 7.91
C SER A 66 7.34 11.30 9.22
N LEU A 67 7.68 10.00 9.30
CA LEU A 67 7.53 9.19 10.51
C LEU A 67 8.80 9.20 11.39
N GLU A 68 9.90 9.78 10.92
CA GLU A 68 11.11 10.08 11.72
C GLU A 68 11.07 11.52 12.26
#